data_AF-A0A921BFD6-F1
#
_entry.id   AF-A0A921BFD6-F1
#
_cell.length_a   1.000
_cell.length_b   1.000
_cell.length_c   1.000
_cell.angle_alpha   90.00
_cell.angle_beta   90.00
_cell.angle_gamma   90.00
#
_symmetry.space_group_name_H-M   'P 1'
#
loop_
_entity.id
_entity.type
_entity.pdbx_description
1 polymer ?
#
loop_
_entity_poly.entity_id
_entity_poly.type
_entity_poly.pdbx_seq_one_letter_code
_entity_poly.pdbx_strand_id
1 'polypeptide(L)'
;MDILHFDTNPFGGAVIVPQSLPEDPDEFGSRLTYSLQTWGSDGLKAVWLQIPKDLSKLIPIAIDAGFDFHHTSDEYLMLTHQLIPGAHLPPFATHYIGWVVWY
;
A
#
# COMPACT_ATOMS: atom_id res chain seq x y z
N MET A 1 -3.23 -14.04 15.65
CA MET A 1 -2.32 -13.22 14.82
C MET A 1 -2.93 -11.84 14.75
N ASP A 2 -2.18 -10.78 15.01
CA ASP A 2 -2.72 -9.42 14.95
C ASP A 2 -2.57 -8.85 13.54
N ILE A 3 -3.63 -8.20 13.04
CA ILE A 3 -3.59 -7.52 11.75
C ILE A 3 -2.63 -6.33 11.78
N LEU A 4 -2.14 -5.92 10.62
CA LEU A 4 -1.41 -4.67 10.49
C LEU A 4 -2.36 -3.50 10.80
N HIS A 5 -1.84 -2.50 11.51
CA HIS A 5 -2.63 -1.31 11.82
C HIS A 5 -2.88 -0.53 10.53
N PHE A 6 -4.15 -0.18 10.30
CA PHE A 6 -4.59 0.43 9.05
C PHE A 6 -5.72 1.42 9.31
N ASP A 7 -5.81 2.41 8.43
CA ASP A 7 -6.95 3.30 8.29
C ASP A 7 -7.77 2.90 7.05
N THR A 8 -9.06 3.25 7.05
CA THR A 8 -9.91 3.08 5.86
C THR A 8 -10.03 4.39 5.11
N ASN A 9 -9.90 4.35 3.79
CA ASN A 9 -10.23 5.50 2.94
C ASN A 9 -11.71 5.46 2.50
N PRO A 10 -12.30 6.60 2.07
CA PRO A 10 -13.71 6.68 1.64
C PRO A 10 -14.07 5.80 0.43
N PHE A 11 -13.09 5.27 -0.30
CA PHE A 11 -13.29 4.42 -1.47
C PHE A 11 -13.28 2.92 -1.12
N GLY A 12 -13.16 2.57 0.16
CA GLY A 12 -13.13 1.19 0.63
C GLY A 12 -11.75 0.53 0.50
N GLY A 13 -10.68 1.33 0.53
CA GLY A 13 -9.30 0.84 0.60
C GLY A 13 -8.74 0.87 2.03
N ALA A 14 -7.96 -0.15 2.39
CA ALA A 14 -7.12 -0.15 3.57
C ALA A 14 -5.83 0.62 3.31
N VAL A 15 -5.42 1.49 4.22
CA VAL A 15 -4.15 2.22 4.18
C VAL A 15 -3.35 1.82 5.40
N ILE A 16 -2.28 1.05 5.20
CA ILE A 16 -1.45 0.56 6.31
C ILE A 16 -0.67 1.73 6.91
N VAL A 17 -0.70 1.86 8.24
CA VAL A 17 -0.02 2.92 8.97
C VAL A 17 1.49 2.66 8.94
N PRO A 18 2.31 3.50 8.27
CA PRO A 18 3.72 3.16 8.00
C PRO A 18 4.57 3.01 9.26
N GLN A 19 4.26 3.78 10.31
CA GLN A 19 4.99 3.76 11.59
C GLN A 19 4.69 2.50 12.42
N SER A 20 3.70 1.70 12.00
CA SER A 20 3.29 0.46 12.69
C SER A 20 3.84 -0.80 12.03
N LEU A 21 4.62 -0.65 10.96
CA LEU A 21 5.18 -1.78 10.23
C LEU A 21 6.20 -2.52 11.10
N PRO A 22 6.08 -3.86 11.22
CA PRO A 22 7.14 -4.68 11.80
C PRO A 22 8.44 -4.51 11.03
N GLU A 23 9.55 -4.35 11.75
CA GLU A 23 10.87 -4.31 11.12
C GLU A 23 11.35 -5.71 10.71
N ASP A 24 10.87 -6.76 11.40
CA ASP A 24 11.23 -8.13 11.09
C ASP A 24 10.49 -8.62 9.83
N PRO A 25 11.21 -9.08 8.79
CA PRO A 25 10.59 -9.54 7.53
C PRO A 25 9.62 -10.72 7.72
N ASP A 26 9.96 -11.68 8.59
CA ASP A 26 9.14 -12.88 8.80
C ASP A 26 7.85 -12.55 9.56
N GLU A 27 7.94 -11.67 10.57
CA GLU A 27 6.78 -11.12 11.26
C GLU A 27 5.88 -10.33 10.31
N PHE A 28 6.48 -9.43 9.51
CA PHE A 28 5.76 -8.63 8.52
C PHE A 28 5.01 -9.51 7.53
N GLY A 29 5.68 -10.51 6.93
CA GLY A 29 5.05 -11.41 5.96
C GLY A 29 3.87 -12.17 6.57
N SER A 30 4.06 -12.73 7.76
CA SER A 30 3.02 -13.49 8.45
C SER A 30 1.81 -12.63 8.82
N ARG A 31 2.02 -11.39 9.29
CA ARG A 31 0.94 -10.45 9.59
C ARG A 31 0.28 -9.90 8.33
N LEU A 32 1.04 -9.67 7.26
CA LEU A 32 0.50 -9.21 5.98
C LEU A 32 -0.44 -10.25 5.39
N THR A 33 -0.04 -11.52 5.32
CA THR A 33 -0.90 -12.60 4.83
C THR A 33 -2.20 -12.69 5.61
N TYR A 34 -2.13 -12.65 6.94
CA TYR A 34 -3.33 -12.68 7.78
C TYR A 34 -4.23 -11.46 7.55
N SER A 35 -3.63 -10.26 7.45
CA SER A 35 -4.37 -9.01 7.23
C SER A 35 -5.08 -9.00 5.88
N LEU A 36 -4.43 -9.45 4.80
CA LEU A 36 -5.05 -9.54 3.46
C LEU A 36 -6.29 -10.44 3.47
N GLN A 37 -6.24 -11.58 4.17
CA GLN A 37 -7.39 -12.47 4.31
C GLN A 37 -8.54 -11.83 5.09
N THR A 38 -8.23 -11.16 6.20
CA THR A 38 -9.23 -10.44 7.01
C THR A 38 -9.87 -9.32 6.21
N TRP A 39 -9.08 -8.43 5.59
CA TRP A 39 -9.59 -7.31 4.81
C TRP A 39 -10.40 -7.74 3.59
N GLY A 40 -10.01 -8.83 2.92
CA GLY A 40 -10.80 -9.41 1.84
C GLY A 40 -12.16 -9.92 2.33
N SER A 41 -12.20 -10.53 3.52
CA SER A 41 -13.46 -10.99 4.14
C SER A 41 -14.36 -9.84 4.60
N ASP A 42 -13.75 -8.73 5.02
CA ASP A 42 -14.45 -7.50 5.44
C ASP A 42 -14.97 -6.66 4.24
N GLY A 43 -14.72 -7.11 3.01
CA GLY A 43 -15.19 -6.45 1.79
C GLY A 43 -14.40 -5.21 1.39
N LEU A 44 -13.17 -5.05 1.90
CA LEU A 44 -12.27 -4.01 1.42
C LEU A 44 -11.83 -4.33 0.00
N LYS A 45 -11.66 -3.28 -0.82
CA LYS A 45 -11.45 -3.40 -2.26
C LYS A 45 -9.98 -3.43 -2.63
N ALA A 46 -9.17 -2.69 -1.89
CA ALA A 46 -7.76 -2.51 -2.16
C ALA A 46 -6.97 -2.21 -0.89
N VAL A 47 -5.65 -2.41 -0.95
CA VAL A 47 -4.71 -2.12 0.12
C VAL A 47 -3.62 -1.20 -0.40
N TRP A 48 -3.25 -0.22 0.41
CA TRP A 48 -2.18 0.73 0.18
C TRP A 48 -1.12 0.51 1.24
N LEU A 49 0.11 0.29 0.80
CA LEU A 49 1.25 -0.01 1.64
C LEU A 49 2.38 0.95 1.33
N GLN A 50 2.70 1.81 2.28
CA GLN A 50 3.83 2.71 2.20
C GLN A 50 5.00 2.12 2.98
N ILE A 51 6.10 1.80 2.29
CA ILE A 51 7.32 1.26 2.89
C ILE A 51 8.38 2.38 2.92
N PRO A 52 8.80 2.86 4.10
CA PRO A 52 9.95 3.76 4.23
C PRO A 52 11.22 3.13 3.68
N LYS A 53 12.13 3.95 3.16
CA LYS A 53 13.39 3.49 2.56
C LYS A 53 14.22 2.58 3.49
N ASP A 54 14.22 2.90 4.79
CA ASP A 54 14.94 2.13 5.83
C ASP A 54 14.36 0.72 6.03
N LEU A 55 13.12 0.49 5.59
CA LEU A 55 12.43 -0.81 5.63
C LEU A 55 12.35 -1.47 4.25
N SER A 56 13.25 -1.11 3.32
CA SER A 56 13.29 -1.67 1.96
C SER A 56 13.38 -3.20 1.90
N LYS A 57 13.88 -3.85 2.96
CA LYS A 57 13.87 -5.32 3.13
C LYS A 57 12.46 -5.94 3.11
N LEU A 58 11.41 -5.16 3.36
CA LEU A 58 10.02 -5.62 3.33
C LEU A 58 9.42 -5.64 1.91
N ILE A 59 10.07 -4.95 0.94
CA ILE A 59 9.56 -4.81 -0.43
C ILE A 59 9.39 -6.18 -1.10
N PRO A 60 10.39 -7.09 -1.12
CA PRO A 60 10.22 -8.38 -1.79
C PRO A 60 9.02 -9.18 -1.26
N ILE A 61 8.79 -9.15 0.06
CA ILE A 61 7.67 -9.84 0.71
C ILE A 61 6.33 -9.25 0.26
N ALA A 62 6.24 -7.92 0.17
CA ALA A 62 5.04 -7.26 -0.32
C ALA A 62 4.76 -7.63 -1.80
N ILE A 63 5.80 -7.65 -2.64
CA ILE A 63 5.68 -8.06 -4.05
C ILE A 63 5.22 -9.53 -4.16
N ASP A 64 5.81 -10.43 -3.37
CA ASP A 64 5.41 -11.85 -3.34
C ASP A 64 3.97 -12.04 -2.82
N ALA A 65 3.48 -11.13 -1.97
CA ALA A 65 2.10 -11.06 -1.53
C ALA A 65 1.13 -10.45 -2.58
N GLY A 66 1.63 -10.10 -3.76
CA GLY A 66 0.85 -9.60 -4.90
C GLY A 66 0.66 -8.08 -4.91
N PHE A 67 1.45 -7.32 -4.17
CA PHE A 67 1.47 -5.87 -4.32
C PHE A 67 2.23 -5.45 -5.58
N ASP A 68 1.77 -4.36 -6.20
CA ASP A 68 2.42 -3.71 -7.33
C ASP A 68 2.89 -2.30 -6.98
N PHE A 69 3.91 -1.83 -7.71
CA PHE A 69 4.44 -0.47 -7.59
C PHE A 69 3.40 0.58 -8.01
N HIS A 70 3.16 1.56 -7.14
CA HIS A 70 2.26 2.68 -7.45
C HIS A 70 3.02 3.98 -7.73
N HIS A 71 3.81 4.46 -6.75
CA HIS A 71 4.73 5.59 -6.93
C HIS A 71 5.86 5.54 -5.91
N THR A 72 6.94 6.27 -6.18
CA THR A 72 8.09 6.42 -5.29
C THR A 72 8.29 7.88 -4.93
N SER A 73 8.73 8.13 -3.70
CA SER A 73 9.33 9.39 -3.24
C SER A 73 10.79 9.15 -2.84
N ASP A 74 11.52 10.20 -2.49
CA ASP A 74 12.91 10.08 -2.03
C ASP A 74 13.03 9.22 -0.74
N GLU A 75 11.97 9.24 0.08
CA GLU A 75 11.93 8.65 1.42
C GLU A 75 11.12 7.35 1.53
N TYR A 76 10.26 7.02 0.55
CA TYR A 76 9.40 5.84 0.63
C TYR A 76 8.95 5.32 -0.74
N LEU A 77 8.52 4.05 -0.75
CA LEU A 77 7.83 3.42 -1.85
C LEU A 77 6.35 3.19 -1.50
N MET A 78 5.44 3.60 -2.38
CA MET A 78 4.02 3.27 -2.29
C MET A 78 3.72 2.06 -3.15
N LEU A 79 3.11 1.05 -2.54
CA LEU A 79 2.64 -0.18 -3.15
C LEU A 79 1.12 -0.29 -3.03
N THR A 80 0.48 -0.93 -3.99
CA THR A 80 -0.97 -1.17 -3.98
C THR A 80 -1.29 -2.62 -4.31
N HIS A 81 -2.32 -3.17 -3.69
CA HIS A 81 -2.85 -4.50 -3.97
C HIS A 81 -4.38 -4.46 -4.12
N GLN A 82 -4.93 -5.14 -5.12
CA GLN A 82 -6.38 -5.28 -5.29
C GLN A 82 -6.86 -6.54 -4.56
N LEU A 83 -7.75 -6.38 -3.59
CA LEU A 83 -8.35 -7.51 -2.86
C LEU A 83 -9.50 -8.15 -3.66
N ILE A 84 -10.15 -7.36 -4.52
CA ILE A 84 -11.17 -7.85 -5.44
C ILE A 84 -10.73 -7.59 -6.89
N PRO A 85 -10.95 -8.55 -7.81
CA PRO A 85 -10.68 -8.34 -9.23
C PRO A 85 -11.48 -7.15 -9.77
N GLY A 86 -10.79 -6.20 -10.40
CA GLY A 86 -11.44 -5.02 -11.01
C GLY A 86 -11.72 -3.87 -10.05
N ALA A 87 -11.18 -3.90 -8.82
CA ALA A 87 -11.14 -2.72 -7.96
C ALA A 87 -10.47 -1.56 -8.71
N HIS A 88 -11.17 -0.43 -8.83
CA HIS A 88 -10.58 0.77 -9.40
C HIS A 88 -9.55 1.36 -8.42
N LEU A 89 -8.28 1.09 -8.69
CA LEU A 89 -7.18 1.86 -8.12
C LEU A 89 -7.00 3.11 -9.00
N PRO A 90 -7.14 4.33 -8.45
CA PRO A 90 -6.85 5.54 -9.22
C PRO A 90 -5.40 5.44 -9.72
N PRO A 91 -5.14 5.57 -11.04
CA PRO A 91 -3.77 5.56 -11.54
C PRO A 91 -3.03 6.77 -10.97
N PHE A 92 -1.72 6.63 -10.77
CA PHE A 92 -0.88 7.75 -10.36
C PHE A 92 -1.07 8.93 -11.33
N ALA A 93 -1.43 10.10 -10.80
CA ALA A 93 -1.66 11.28 -11.60
C ALA A 93 -0.31 11.90 -12.01
N THR A 94 0.20 11.60 -13.20
CA THR A 94 1.37 12.26 -13.79
C THR A 94 1.05 13.64 -14.39
N HIS A 95 0.01 14.35 -13.93
CA HIS A 95 -0.36 15.63 -14.52
C HIS A 95 0.53 16.76 -14.01
N TYR A 96 1.43 17.24 -14.87
CA TYR A 96 2.00 18.58 -14.75
C TYR A 96 0.90 19.61 -15.09
N ILE A 97 0.47 20.42 -14.12
CA ILE A 97 -0.33 21.62 -14.39
C ILE A 97 0.65 22.78 -14.59
N GLY A 98 1.03 23.04 -15.84
CA GLY A 98 1.81 24.24 -16.20
C GLY A 98 0.88 25.43 -16.42
N TRP A 99 1.01 26.50 -15.63
CA TRP A 99 0.49 27.81 -15.99
C TRP A 99 1.62 28.63 -16.59
N VAL A 100 1.55 28.90 -17.89
CA VAL A 100 2.36 29.95 -18.51
C VAL A 100 1.66 31.28 -18.20
N VAL A 101 2.37 32.17 -17.49
CA VAL A 101 1.99 33.57 -17.37
C VAL A 101 2.79 34.31 -18.43
N TRP A 102 2.13 34.78 -19.48
CA TRP A 102 2.72 35.73 -20.42
C TRP A 102 2.70 37.12 -19.76
N TYR A 103 3.86 37.79 -19.73
CA TYR A 103 4.00 39.20 -19.37
C TYR A 103 3.97 40.06 -20.64
#